data_AF-A0A7S2CZX6-F1
#
_entry.id   AF-A0A7S2CZX6-F1
#
_cell.length_a   1.000
_cell.length_b   1.000
_cell.length_c   1.000
_cell.angle_alpha   90.00
_cell.angle_beta   90.00
_cell.angle_gamma   90.00
#
_symmetry.space_group_name_H-M   'P 1'
#
loop_
_entity.id
_entity.type
_entity.pdbx_description
1 polymer ?
#
loop_
_entity_poly.entity_id
_entity_poly.type
_entity_poly.pdbx_seq_one_letter_code
_entity_poly.pdbx_strand_id
1 'polypeptide(L)'
;MKLFAFSLSVALFRRPIHHNGHAHRFIGIRMAHFTSTDITQLKIRMKDAAGNIQRNTKMLDLTQLRAEANDLETTSSQEGFWDNAQEAQGTLQQLSRTEGILARVEKWNTQLEDCETAVSILEDGR
;
A
#
# COMPACT_ATOMS: atom_id res chain seq x y z
N MET A 1 -23.11 17.61 -17.45
CA MET A 1 -22.10 18.68 -17.31
C MET A 1 -20.79 17.96 -16.95
N LYS A 2 -19.83 17.89 -17.87
CA LYS A 2 -18.60 17.08 -17.74
C LYS A 2 -17.47 17.97 -17.21
N LEU A 3 -16.85 17.63 -16.08
CA LEU A 3 -15.58 18.22 -15.66
C LEU A 3 -14.47 17.17 -15.71
N PHE A 4 -13.40 17.55 -16.41
CA PHE A 4 -12.15 16.83 -16.61
C PHE A 4 -11.36 16.70 -15.29
N ALA A 5 -10.75 15.55 -15.04
CA ALA A 5 -9.65 15.39 -14.08
C ALA A 5 -8.40 14.87 -14.81
N PHE A 6 -7.32 15.64 -14.67
CA PHE A 6 -6.07 15.57 -15.43
C PHE A 6 -4.97 14.97 -14.51
N SER A 7 -4.30 13.90 -14.93
CA SER A 7 -2.97 13.57 -14.39
C SER A 7 -2.12 12.87 -15.46
N LEU A 8 -0.89 13.37 -15.60
CA LEU A 8 -0.06 13.30 -16.80
C LEU A 8 1.11 12.33 -16.56
N SER A 9 1.20 11.25 -17.32
CA SER A 9 2.43 10.44 -17.40
C SER A 9 2.85 10.31 -18.86
N VAL A 10 4.02 10.88 -19.18
CA VAL A 10 4.50 11.12 -20.55
C VAL A 10 5.35 9.94 -21.02
N ALA A 11 4.89 9.20 -22.04
CA ALA A 11 5.69 8.21 -22.74
C ALA A 11 5.90 8.64 -24.21
N LEU A 12 7.14 8.91 -24.59
CA LEU A 12 7.55 9.33 -25.94
C LEU A 12 7.85 8.10 -26.81
N PHE A 13 7.10 7.88 -27.89
CA PHE A 13 7.38 6.83 -28.87
C PHE A 13 7.70 7.42 -30.26
N ARG A 14 8.76 6.92 -30.91
CA ARG A 14 9.30 7.44 -32.18
C ARG A 14 9.05 6.42 -33.30
N ARG A 15 8.15 6.71 -34.25
CA ARG A 15 8.07 5.96 -35.53
C ARG A 15 8.31 6.89 -36.72
N PRO A 16 9.08 6.49 -37.74
CA PRO A 16 9.24 7.24 -38.98
C PRO A 16 8.11 6.89 -39.96
N ILE A 17 7.52 7.91 -40.61
CA ILE A 17 6.66 7.75 -41.77
C ILE A 17 7.40 8.38 -42.95
N HIS A 18 7.56 7.63 -44.05
CA HIS A 18 8.29 8.05 -45.24
C HIS A 18 7.30 8.57 -46.29
N HIS A 19 7.24 9.89 -46.48
CA HIS A 19 6.75 10.49 -47.74
C HIS A 19 7.33 11.89 -47.96
N ASN A 20 7.84 12.09 -49.17
CA ASN A 20 8.40 13.29 -49.81
C ASN A 20 8.65 14.56 -48.95
N GLY A 21 9.93 14.87 -48.81
CA GLY A 21 10.43 16.23 -49.03
C GLY A 21 10.59 17.16 -47.83
N HIS A 22 9.77 17.06 -46.79
CA HIS A 22 9.90 17.95 -45.61
C HIS A 22 9.59 17.22 -44.30
N ALA A 23 10.64 16.92 -43.52
CA ALA A 23 10.56 16.19 -42.26
C ALA A 23 10.01 17.05 -41.12
N HIS A 24 8.69 17.20 -41.02
CA HIS A 24 8.06 17.71 -39.80
C HIS A 24 8.01 16.59 -38.75
N ARG A 25 8.86 16.68 -37.72
CA ARG A 25 8.79 15.82 -36.53
C ARG A 25 7.52 16.15 -35.75
N PHE A 26 6.45 15.41 -35.95
CA PHE A 26 5.32 15.43 -35.02
C PHE A 26 5.58 14.46 -33.87
N ILE A 27 5.81 15.00 -32.68
CA ILE A 27 5.78 14.25 -31.42
C ILE A 27 4.30 14.18 -31.01
N GLY A 28 3.65 13.05 -31.29
CA GLY A 28 2.30 12.80 -30.78
C GLY A 28 2.36 12.32 -29.32
N ILE A 29 1.77 13.07 -28.40
CA ILE A 29 1.50 12.59 -27.03
C ILE A 29 0.28 11.66 -27.14
N ARG A 30 0.48 10.35 -26.99
CA ARG A 30 -0.64 9.42 -26.83
C ARG A 30 -1.11 9.51 -25.38
N MET A 31 -2.27 10.14 -25.16
CA MET A 31 -3.00 10.04 -23.88
C MET A 31 -3.26 8.55 -23.60
N ALA A 32 -2.66 8.01 -22.55
CA ALA A 32 -3.06 6.71 -22.03
C ALA A 32 -4.47 6.89 -21.45
N HIS A 33 -5.48 6.48 -22.21
CA HIS A 33 -6.85 6.42 -21.71
C HIS A 33 -6.88 5.35 -20.62
N PHE A 34 -7.12 5.74 -19.37
CA PHE A 34 -7.48 4.80 -18.32
C PHE A 34 -8.86 4.23 -18.68
N THR A 35 -8.88 2.96 -19.07
CA THR A 35 -10.06 2.28 -19.61
C THR A 35 -10.83 1.58 -18.50
N SER A 36 -12.07 1.19 -18.79
CA SER A 36 -12.85 0.32 -17.90
C SER A 36 -12.15 -1.02 -17.60
N THR A 37 -11.32 -1.49 -18.53
CA THR A 37 -10.50 -2.69 -18.37
C THR A 37 -9.43 -2.50 -17.29
N ASP A 38 -8.85 -1.30 -17.17
CA ASP A 38 -7.82 -1.02 -16.16
C ASP A 38 -8.40 -1.02 -14.74
N ILE A 39 -9.60 -0.45 -14.54
CA ILE A 39 -10.32 -0.52 -13.25
C ILE A 39 -10.62 -1.97 -12.89
N THR A 40 -11.07 -2.78 -13.86
CA THR A 40 -11.36 -4.20 -13.63
C THR A 40 -10.12 -4.96 -13.18
N GLN A 41 -8.97 -4.72 -13.82
CA GLN A 41 -7.69 -5.33 -13.44
C GLN A 41 -7.22 -4.89 -12.05
N LEU A 42 -7.40 -3.62 -11.68
CA LEU A 42 -7.10 -3.13 -10.34
C LEU A 42 -7.95 -3.83 -9.28
N LYS A 43 -9.26 -3.99 -9.50
CA LYS A 43 -10.16 -4.69 -8.58
C LYS A 43 -9.77 -6.15 -8.38
N ILE A 44 -9.34 -6.84 -9.45
CA ILE A 44 -8.84 -8.23 -9.35
C ILE A 44 -7.59 -8.29 -8.46
N ARG A 45 -6.59 -7.44 -8.74
CA ARG A 45 -5.35 -7.41 -7.95
C ARG A 45 -5.59 -7.05 -6.49
N MET A 46 -6.52 -6.13 -6.24
CA MET A 46 -6.93 -5.74 -4.89
C MET A 46 -7.57 -6.91 -4.15
N LYS A 47 -8.45 -7.68 -4.80
CA LYS A 47 -9.02 -8.90 -4.25
C LYS A 47 -7.96 -9.95 -3.92
N ASP A 48 -6.97 -10.12 -4.79
CA ASP A 48 -5.86 -11.04 -4.56
C ASP A 48 -5.01 -10.59 -3.36
N ALA A 49 -4.72 -9.29 -3.26
CA ALA A 49 -4.01 -8.69 -2.14
C ALA A 49 -4.77 -8.89 -0.81
N ALA A 50 -6.08 -8.61 -0.80
CA ALA A 50 -6.95 -8.84 0.35
C ALA A 50 -6.92 -10.32 0.78
N GLY A 51 -7.00 -11.25 -0.16
CA GLY A 51 -6.91 -12.68 0.11
C GLY A 51 -5.54 -13.09 0.69
N ASN A 52 -4.44 -12.50 0.22
CA ASN A 52 -3.10 -12.73 0.76
C ASN A 52 -2.97 -12.18 2.18
N ILE A 53 -3.43 -10.95 2.43
CA ILE A 53 -3.43 -10.33 3.76
C ILE A 53 -4.22 -11.20 4.73
N GLN A 54 -5.45 -11.60 4.36
CA GLN A 54 -6.30 -12.45 5.20
C GLN A 54 -5.66 -13.81 5.55
N ARG A 55 -5.00 -14.46 4.59
CA ARG A 55 -4.30 -15.73 4.85
C ARG A 55 -3.13 -15.55 5.82
N ASN A 56 -2.34 -14.51 5.61
CA ASN A 56 -1.19 -14.21 6.45
C ASN A 56 -1.61 -13.81 7.86
N THR A 57 -2.68 -13.03 8.00
CA THR A 57 -3.18 -12.59 9.31
C THR A 57 -3.94 -13.68 10.06
N LYS A 58 -4.63 -14.61 9.38
CA LYS A 58 -5.27 -15.77 10.04
C LYS A 58 -4.31 -16.70 10.76
N MET A 59 -3.06 -16.78 10.28
CA MET A 59 -2.01 -17.59 10.92
C MET A 59 -1.41 -16.89 12.15
N LEU A 60 -1.74 -15.60 12.37
CA LEU A 60 -1.28 -14.80 13.49
C LEU A 60 -2.40 -14.71 14.53
N ASP A 61 -2.11 -15.07 15.78
CA ASP A 61 -2.99 -14.74 16.89
C ASP A 61 -2.80 -13.25 17.27
N LEU A 62 -3.47 -12.37 16.54
CA LEU A 62 -3.37 -10.92 16.75
C LEU A 62 -3.87 -10.49 18.13
N THR A 63 -4.77 -11.26 18.74
CA THR A 63 -5.26 -10.99 20.10
C THR A 63 -4.16 -11.29 21.11
N GLN A 64 -3.52 -12.45 20.98
CA GLN A 64 -2.39 -12.82 21.83
C GLN A 64 -1.22 -11.86 21.65
N LEU A 65 -0.87 -11.48 20.41
CA LEU A 65 0.22 -10.53 20.16
C LEU A 65 -0.05 -9.14 20.76
N ARG A 66 -1.31 -8.68 20.77
CA ARG A 66 -1.68 -7.42 21.45
C ARG A 66 -1.60 -7.54 22.97
N ALA A 67 -2.02 -8.66 23.53
CA ALA A 67 -1.89 -8.92 24.96
C ALA A 67 -0.41 -8.96 25.37
N GLU A 68 0.42 -9.68 24.62
CA GLU A 68 1.87 -9.75 24.84
C GLU A 68 2.55 -8.37 24.75
N ALA A 69 2.21 -7.55 23.75
CA ALA A 69 2.74 -6.20 23.65
C ALA A 69 2.37 -5.35 24.88
N ASN A 70 1.10 -5.41 25.31
CA ASN A 70 0.63 -4.67 26.48
C ASN A 70 1.31 -5.13 27.77
N ASP A 71 1.48 -6.45 27.94
CA ASP A 71 2.16 -7.02 29.10
C ASP A 71 3.62 -6.55 29.16
N LEU A 72 4.34 -6.59 28.03
CA LEU A 72 5.73 -6.12 27.92
C LEU A 72 5.86 -4.61 28.16
N GLU A 73 4.92 -3.81 27.64
CA GLU A 73 4.87 -2.36 27.87
C GLU A 73 4.63 -2.04 29.35
N THR A 74 3.69 -2.77 29.98
CA THR A 74 3.43 -2.67 31.41
C THR A 74 4.65 -3.03 32.23
N THR A 75 5.34 -4.15 31.91
CA THR A 75 6.60 -4.53 32.57
C THR A 75 7.67 -3.47 32.42
N SER A 76 7.83 -2.90 31.23
CA SER A 76 8.85 -1.85 30.97
C SER A 76 8.61 -0.54 31.72
N SER A 77 7.38 -0.35 32.23
CA SER A 77 6.97 0.83 33.00
C SER A 77 7.10 0.63 34.52
N GLN A 78 7.48 -0.57 34.99
CA GLN A 78 7.62 -0.85 36.42
C GLN A 78 8.87 -0.22 37.03
N GLU A 79 8.80 0.13 38.32
CA GLU A 79 9.97 0.54 39.08
C GLU A 79 11.01 -0.60 39.13
N GLY A 80 12.29 -0.25 39.04
CA GLY A 80 13.39 -1.21 39.02
C GLY A 80 13.60 -1.95 37.69
N PHE A 81 12.77 -1.72 36.67
CA PHE A 81 12.93 -2.35 35.34
C PHE A 81 14.33 -2.10 34.74
N TRP A 82 14.89 -0.90 34.97
CA TRP A 82 16.20 -0.51 34.45
C TRP A 82 17.39 -0.97 35.30
N ASP A 83 17.15 -1.63 36.45
CA ASP A 83 18.22 -2.06 37.36
C ASP A 83 19.07 -3.19 36.73
N ASN A 84 18.48 -3.96 35.80
CA ASN A 84 19.18 -4.94 34.99
C ASN A 84 19.08 -4.58 33.51
N ALA A 85 20.12 -3.91 33.00
CA ALA A 85 20.18 -3.45 31.61
C ALA A 85 20.01 -4.58 30.58
N GLN A 86 20.47 -5.81 30.89
CA GLN A 86 20.41 -6.92 29.95
C GLN A 86 18.99 -7.51 29.86
N GLU A 87 18.29 -7.60 30.97
CA GLU A 87 16.86 -7.98 30.99
C GLU A 87 16.00 -6.89 30.34
N ALA A 88 16.22 -5.62 30.68
CA ALA A 88 15.51 -4.49 30.08
C ALA A 88 15.67 -4.47 28.55
N GLN A 89 16.88 -4.69 28.05
CA GLN A 89 17.15 -4.77 26.62
C GLN A 89 16.38 -5.94 25.97
N GLY A 90 16.33 -7.11 26.61
CA GLY A 90 15.57 -8.26 26.12
C GLY A 90 14.08 -7.97 25.99
N THR A 91 13.48 -7.41 27.04
CA THR A 91 12.06 -7.03 27.07
C THR A 91 11.72 -6.02 25.99
N LEU A 92 12.53 -4.97 25.81
CA LEU A 92 12.28 -3.94 24.78
C LEU A 92 12.47 -4.48 23.35
N GLN A 93 13.42 -5.40 23.13
CA GLN A 93 13.56 -6.06 21.83
C GLN A 93 12.34 -6.91 21.49
N GLN A 94 11.82 -7.65 22.47
CA GLN A 94 10.61 -8.44 22.29
C GLN A 94 9.40 -7.55 22.01
N LEU A 95 9.23 -6.47 22.78
CA LEU A 95 8.17 -5.48 22.57
C LEU A 95 8.22 -4.91 21.15
N SER A 96 9.38 -4.40 20.73
CA SER A 96 9.57 -3.82 19.39
C SER A 96 9.26 -4.83 18.27
N ARG A 97 9.62 -6.11 18.45
CA ARG A 97 9.31 -7.17 17.48
C ARG A 97 7.81 -7.40 17.37
N THR A 98 7.12 -7.50 18.51
CA THR A 98 5.68 -7.76 18.59
C THR A 98 4.87 -6.59 18.03
N GLU A 99 5.18 -5.36 18.44
CA GLU A 99 4.60 -4.14 17.88
C GLU A 99 4.84 -4.03 16.37
N GLY A 100 6.05 -4.38 15.91
CA GLY A 100 6.38 -4.39 14.49
C GLY A 100 5.53 -5.36 13.68
N ILE A 101 5.11 -6.50 14.25
CA ILE A 101 4.16 -7.43 13.59
C ILE A 101 2.78 -6.77 13.49
N LEU A 102 2.28 -6.24 14.61
CA LEU A 102 0.96 -5.60 14.68
C LEU A 102 0.85 -4.42 13.71
N ALA A 103 1.85 -3.54 13.71
CA ALA A 103 1.90 -2.37 12.83
C ALA A 103 1.93 -2.73 11.34
N ARG A 104 2.60 -3.83 10.96
CA ARG A 104 2.59 -4.30 9.56
C ARG A 104 1.20 -4.76 9.13
N VAL A 105 0.50 -5.48 10.00
CA VAL A 105 -0.86 -5.96 9.72
C VAL A 105 -1.83 -4.79 9.58
N GLU A 106 -1.76 -3.83 10.52
CA GLU A 106 -2.57 -2.62 10.46
C GLU A 106 -2.31 -1.84 9.17
N LYS A 107 -1.04 -1.61 8.84
CA LYS A 107 -0.65 -0.91 7.61
C LYS A 107 -1.19 -1.58 6.34
N TRP A 108 -1.17 -2.91 6.26
CA TRP A 108 -1.72 -3.61 5.09
C TRP A 108 -3.23 -3.41 4.97
N ASN A 109 -3.96 -3.40 6.08
CA ASN A 109 -5.40 -3.15 6.06
C ASN A 109 -5.71 -1.70 5.65
N THR A 110 -5.00 -0.72 6.21
CA THR A 110 -5.16 0.69 5.81
C THR A 110 -4.85 0.90 4.33
N GLN A 111 -3.75 0.32 3.83
CA GLN A 111 -3.41 0.42 2.41
C GLN A 111 -4.45 -0.21 1.49
N LEU A 112 -5.12 -1.28 1.94
CA LEU A 112 -6.21 -1.90 1.19
C LEU A 112 -7.44 -0.98 1.15
N GLU A 113 -7.81 -0.40 2.29
CA GLU A 113 -8.91 0.58 2.40
C GLU A 113 -8.66 1.84 1.56
N ASP A 114 -7.43 2.36 1.56
CA ASP A 114 -7.01 3.48 0.71
C ASP A 114 -7.18 3.14 -0.78
N CYS A 115 -6.80 1.90 -1.18
CA CYS A 115 -6.98 1.43 -2.55
C CYS A 115 -8.47 1.30 -2.92
N GLU A 116 -9.30 0.78 -2.00
CA GLU A 116 -10.75 0.67 -2.20
C GLU A 116 -11.38 2.05 -2.39
N THR A 117 -10.99 3.01 -1.56
CA THR A 117 -11.43 4.41 -1.67
C THR A 117 -11.01 5.03 -3.01
N ALA A 118 -9.75 4.85 -3.41
CA ALA A 118 -9.25 5.37 -4.68
C ALA A 118 -10.01 4.76 -5.89
N VAL A 119 -10.32 3.47 -5.85
CA VAL A 119 -11.13 2.80 -6.89
C VAL A 119 -12.55 3.36 -6.91
N SER A 120 -13.19 3.55 -5.76
CA SER A 120 -14.54 4.13 -5.68
C SER A 120 -14.57 5.52 -6.31
N ILE A 121 -13.61 6.37 -6.00
CA ILE A 121 -13.50 7.72 -6.58
C ILE A 121 -13.34 7.66 -8.11
N LEU A 122 -12.55 6.71 -8.62
CA LEU A 122 -12.38 6.51 -10.07
C LEU A 122 -13.64 5.97 -10.75
N GLU A 123 -14.50 5.24 -10.04
CA GLU A 123 -15.77 4.75 -10.55
C GLU A 123 -16.84 5.87 -10.55
N ASP A 124 -16.93 6.64 -9.47
CA ASP A 124 -17.90 7.73 -9.29
C ASP A 124 -17.60 8.95 -10.18
N GLY A 125 -16.33 9.17 -10.51
CA GLY A 125 -15.89 10.27 -11.38
C GLY A 125 -16.11 10.06 -12.89
N ARG A 126 -16.75 8.96 -13.31
CA ARG A 126 -16.97 8.60 -14.73
C ARG A 126 -18.35 8.98 -15.26
#